data_AF-A0A3L8PHC9-F1
#
_entry.id   AF-A0A3L8PHC9-F1
#
_cell.length_a   1.000
_cell.length_b   1.000
_cell.length_c   1.000
_cell.angle_alpha   90.00
_cell.angle_beta   90.00
_cell.angle_gamma   90.00
#
_symmetry.space_group_name_H-M   'P 1'
#
loop_
_entity.id
_entity.type
_entity.pdbx_description
1 polymer ?
#
loop_
_entity_poly.entity_id
_entity_poly.type
_entity_poly.pdbx_seq_one_letter_code
_entity_poly.pdbx_strand_id
1 'polypeptide(L)'
;MAQIFSLEYPQSLGLYDDYEEAQRVVDYLSDQEFPVENVLIVGTDLKQVERVTGRLTWGRVILSGIASGAWLGLLVGLLLGIFAAEGQWLSAVLTGLVLGVVWGGILSAVFYGLQRGQRDFSSVKTILPGKFELLVEHKHLARGQELLAQRPGAGATL
;
A
#
# COMPACT_ATOMS: atom_id res chain seq x y z
N MET A 1 -3.34 -16.28 12.26
CA MET A 1 -4.35 -15.40 11.64
C MET A 1 -5.27 -14.90 12.74
N ALA A 2 -5.70 -13.65 12.71
CA ALA A 2 -6.54 -13.09 13.78
C ALA A 2 -7.91 -13.79 13.78
N GLN A 3 -8.32 -14.38 14.91
CA GLN A 3 -9.58 -15.11 15.07
C GLN A 3 -10.82 -14.26 14.74
N ILE A 4 -10.67 -12.94 14.74
CA ILE A 4 -11.74 -11.98 14.37
C ILE A 4 -12.17 -12.07 12.89
N PHE A 5 -11.37 -12.70 12.02
CA PHE A 5 -11.69 -12.86 10.58
C PHE A 5 -12.13 -14.28 10.21
N SER A 6 -12.40 -15.15 11.19
CA SER A 6 -12.83 -16.52 10.94
C SER A 6 -14.30 -16.70 11.31
N LEU A 7 -15.09 -17.16 10.34
CA LEU A 7 -16.44 -17.68 10.52
C LEU A 7 -16.42 -19.20 10.47
N GLU A 8 -17.28 -19.86 11.24
CA GLU A 8 -17.45 -21.31 11.14
C GLU A 8 -18.32 -21.66 9.92
N TYR A 9 -17.74 -22.36 8.94
CA TYR A 9 -18.37 -22.68 7.65
C TYR A 9 -19.03 -21.45 6.99
N PRO A 10 -18.24 -20.46 6.53
CA PRO A 10 -18.78 -19.26 5.90
C PRO A 10 -19.58 -19.62 4.65
N GLN A 11 -20.72 -18.98 4.49
CA GLN A 11 -21.61 -19.09 3.33
C GLN A 11 -21.95 -17.70 2.80
N SER A 12 -22.11 -17.59 1.49
CA SER A 12 -22.50 -16.34 0.84
C SER A 12 -23.96 -16.02 1.13
N LEU A 13 -24.21 -14.85 1.72
CA LEU A 13 -25.55 -14.31 1.91
C LEU A 13 -25.97 -13.43 0.73
N GLY A 14 -25.01 -12.77 0.07
CA GLY A 14 -25.25 -11.94 -1.10
C GLY A 14 -23.99 -11.24 -1.64
N LEU A 15 -24.06 -10.81 -2.89
CA LEU A 15 -23.01 -10.05 -3.59
C LEU A 15 -23.52 -8.64 -3.89
N TYR A 16 -22.66 -7.66 -3.66
CA TYR A 16 -22.93 -6.23 -3.80
C TYR A 16 -21.82 -5.57 -4.61
N ASP A 17 -22.15 -4.51 -5.35
CA ASP A 17 -21.17 -3.84 -6.23
C ASP A 17 -20.31 -2.83 -5.46
N ASP A 18 -20.85 -2.25 -4.38
CA ASP A 18 -20.14 -1.29 -3.55
C ASP A 18 -20.20 -1.63 -2.05
N TYR A 19 -19.25 -1.08 -1.30
CA TYR A 19 -19.12 -1.32 0.13
C TYR A 19 -20.29 -0.70 0.92
N GLU A 20 -20.83 0.43 0.46
CA GLU A 20 -21.91 1.13 1.16
C GLU A 20 -23.21 0.31 1.11
N GLU A 21 -23.48 -0.38 0.01
CA GLU A 21 -24.59 -1.28 -0.17
C GLU A 21 -24.46 -2.47 0.76
N ALA A 22 -23.29 -3.12 0.78
CA ALA A 22 -23.00 -4.19 1.72
C ALA A 22 -23.17 -3.72 3.18
N GLN A 23 -22.71 -2.51 3.52
CA GLN A 23 -22.88 -1.94 4.85
C GLN A 23 -24.37 -1.69 5.18
N ARG A 24 -25.14 -1.11 4.25
CA ARG A 24 -26.59 -0.92 4.41
C ARG A 24 -27.33 -2.23 4.64
N VAL A 25 -26.83 -3.34 4.08
CA VAL A 25 -27.38 -4.69 4.33
C VAL A 25 -27.10 -5.12 5.76
N VAL A 26 -25.87 -4.95 6.25
CA VAL A 26 -25.51 -5.28 7.64
C VAL A 26 -26.31 -4.43 8.62
N ASP A 27 -26.44 -3.13 8.35
CA ASP A 27 -27.21 -2.21 9.18
C ASP A 27 -28.68 -2.66 9.27
N TYR A 28 -29.29 -3.01 8.14
CA TYR A 28 -30.65 -3.57 8.12
C TYR A 28 -30.77 -4.88 8.90
N LEU A 29 -29.80 -5.79 8.76
CA LEU A 29 -29.79 -7.04 9.54
C LEU A 29 -29.67 -6.75 11.04
N SER A 30 -28.82 -5.79 11.43
CA SER A 30 -28.66 -5.34 12.82
C SER A 30 -29.96 -4.79 13.39
N ASP A 31 -30.70 -3.98 12.63
CA ASP A 31 -31.99 -3.43 13.04
C ASP A 31 -33.05 -4.51 13.28
N GLN A 32 -32.93 -5.67 12.63
CA GLN A 32 -33.79 -6.85 12.81
C GLN A 32 -33.27 -7.83 13.88
N GLU A 33 -32.36 -7.37 14.74
CA GLU A 33 -31.74 -8.16 15.82
C GLU A 33 -31.06 -9.44 15.29
N PHE A 34 -30.52 -9.38 14.06
CA PHE A 34 -29.69 -10.43 13.52
C PHE A 34 -28.30 -10.41 14.20
N PRO A 35 -27.68 -11.57 14.48
CA PRO A 35 -26.37 -11.61 15.12
C PRO A 35 -25.25 -11.27 14.12
N VAL A 36 -25.09 -9.98 13.84
CA VAL A 36 -24.13 -9.40 12.87
C VAL A 36 -22.67 -9.64 13.23
N GLU A 37 -22.37 -10.04 14.47
CA GLU A 37 -21.05 -10.54 14.86
C GLU A 37 -20.63 -11.82 14.10
N ASN A 38 -21.58 -12.51 13.48
CA ASN A 38 -21.35 -13.69 12.63
C ASN A 38 -21.37 -13.35 11.13
N VAL A 39 -21.15 -12.08 10.77
CA VAL A 39 -21.14 -11.58 9.38
C VAL A 39 -19.78 -10.99 9.04
N LEU A 40 -19.30 -11.25 7.84
CA LEU A 40 -18.10 -10.64 7.27
C LEU A 40 -18.43 -9.98 5.93
N ILE A 41 -17.93 -8.76 5.73
CA ILE A 41 -17.89 -8.12 4.41
C ILE A 41 -16.53 -8.43 3.79
N VAL A 42 -16.53 -9.13 2.66
CA VAL A 42 -15.32 -9.57 1.97
C VAL A 42 -15.25 -8.93 0.60
N GLY A 43 -14.17 -8.19 0.33
CA GLY A 43 -13.87 -7.74 -1.02
C GLY A 43 -13.46 -8.92 -1.91
N THR A 44 -14.24 -9.18 -2.96
CA THR A 44 -14.00 -10.24 -3.95
C THR A 44 -13.63 -9.64 -5.31
N ASP A 45 -13.26 -10.49 -6.27
CA ASP A 45 -12.78 -10.06 -7.59
C ASP A 45 -11.67 -9.00 -7.49
N LEU A 46 -10.64 -9.27 -6.68
CA LEU A 46 -9.56 -8.34 -6.42
C LEU A 46 -8.81 -8.04 -7.73
N LYS A 47 -8.96 -6.81 -8.22
CA LYS A 47 -8.25 -6.29 -9.39
C LYS A 47 -7.00 -5.59 -8.91
N GLN A 48 -5.85 -6.15 -9.25
CA GLN A 48 -4.57 -5.47 -9.04
C GLN A 48 -4.35 -4.49 -10.19
N VAL A 49 -4.41 -3.19 -9.88
CA VAL A 49 -4.15 -2.13 -10.84
C VAL A 49 -2.75 -1.58 -10.61
N GLU A 50 -1.96 -1.53 -11.68
CA GLU A 50 -0.60 -1.01 -11.68
C GLU A 50 -0.55 0.24 -12.57
N ARG A 51 -0.43 1.43 -11.96
CA ARG A 51 -0.25 2.67 -12.72
C ARG A 51 1.24 2.88 -12.99
N VAL A 52 1.61 2.86 -14.26
CA VAL A 52 2.94 3.22 -14.74
C VAL A 52 3.12 4.74 -14.60
N THR A 53 3.99 5.17 -13.68
CA THR A 53 4.21 6.59 -13.38
C THR A 53 5.33 7.21 -14.22
N GLY A 54 6.17 6.39 -14.85
CA GLY A 54 7.21 6.87 -15.76
C GLY A 54 8.29 5.85 -16.05
N ARG A 55 9.25 6.25 -16.89
CA ARG A 55 10.44 5.46 -17.20
C ARG A 55 11.50 5.72 -16.14
N LEU A 56 12.05 4.65 -15.57
CA LEU A 56 13.17 4.75 -14.65
C LEU A 56 14.47 4.94 -15.47
N THR A 57 14.97 6.17 -15.56
CA THR A 57 16.20 6.47 -16.33
C THR A 57 17.42 6.56 -15.42
N TRP A 58 18.57 6.12 -15.94
CA TRP A 58 19.87 6.23 -15.27
C TRP A 58 20.15 7.64 -14.74
N GLY A 59 19.83 8.66 -15.54
CA GLY A 59 20.04 10.06 -15.15
C GLY A 59 19.26 10.44 -13.89
N ARG A 60 18.02 9.99 -13.74
CA ARG A 60 17.20 10.31 -12.56
C ARG A 60 17.73 9.64 -11.29
N VAL A 61 18.17 8.39 -11.40
CA VAL A 61 18.69 7.62 -10.25
C VAL A 61 20.06 8.12 -9.81
N ILE A 62 20.97 8.38 -10.76
CA ILE A 62 22.27 8.98 -10.47
C ILE A 62 22.09 10.36 -9.84
N LEU A 63 21.17 11.19 -10.37
CA LEU A 63 20.91 12.52 -9.81
C LEU A 63 20.39 12.45 -8.37
N SER A 64 19.44 11.55 -8.07
CA SER A 64 19.00 11.32 -6.69
C SER A 64 20.13 10.85 -5.77
N GLY A 65 21.03 10.02 -6.31
CA GLY A 65 22.22 9.54 -5.61
C GLY A 65 23.22 10.63 -5.29
N ILE A 66 23.50 11.49 -6.26
CA ILE A 66 24.34 12.68 -6.11
C ILE A 66 23.74 13.61 -5.06
N ALA A 67 22.43 13.86 -5.10
CA ALA A 67 21.77 14.74 -4.13
C ALA A 67 21.86 14.19 -2.70
N SER A 68 21.59 12.90 -2.51
CA SER A 68 21.71 12.24 -1.20
C SER A 68 23.16 12.20 -0.71
N GLY A 69 24.11 11.90 -1.61
CA GLY A 69 25.54 11.90 -1.32
C GLY A 69 26.09 13.29 -1.01
N ALA A 70 25.63 14.33 -1.70
CA ALA A 70 25.99 15.72 -1.43
C ALA A 70 25.55 16.14 -0.04
N TRP A 71 24.33 15.77 0.38
CA TRP A 71 23.83 16.06 1.72
C TRP A 71 24.69 15.39 2.81
N LEU A 72 24.99 14.09 2.65
CA LEU A 72 25.86 13.40 3.60
C LEU A 72 27.30 13.93 3.58
N GLY A 73 27.85 14.19 2.40
CA GLY A 73 29.19 14.75 2.24
C GLY A 73 29.33 16.13 2.84
N LEU A 74 28.30 16.97 2.70
CA LEU A 74 28.22 18.27 3.34
C LEU A 74 28.19 18.13 4.86
N LEU A 75 27.35 17.24 5.39
CA LEU A 75 27.28 16.96 6.82
C LEU A 75 28.64 16.50 7.38
N VAL A 76 29.26 15.51 6.74
CA VAL A 76 30.58 14.99 7.14
C VAL A 76 31.65 16.08 7.01
N GLY A 77 31.63 16.86 5.92
CA GLY A 77 32.56 17.96 5.71
C GLY A 77 32.44 19.05 6.77
N LEU A 78 31.21 19.39 7.19
CA LEU A 78 30.95 20.33 8.28
C LEU A 78 31.47 19.79 9.62
N LEU A 79 31.22 18.51 9.91
CA LEU A 79 31.73 17.86 11.13
C LEU A 79 33.26 17.83 11.16
N LEU A 80 33.90 17.43 10.06
CA LEU A 80 35.36 17.45 9.94
C LEU A 80 35.92 18.87 10.03
N GLY A 81 35.22 19.84 9.45
CA GLY A 81 35.59 21.25 9.53
C GLY A 81 35.69 21.77 10.97
N ILE A 82 34.86 21.28 11.89
CA ILE A 82 34.92 21.66 13.32
C ILE A 82 36.24 21.23 13.95
N PHE A 83 36.83 20.13 13.49
CA PHE A 83 38.13 19.61 13.97
C PHE A 83 39.30 20.01 13.06
N ALA A 84 39.07 20.80 12.02
CA ALA A 84 40.09 21.23 11.08
C ALA A 84 40.96 22.36 11.65
N ALA A 85 42.20 22.44 11.18
CA ALA A 85 43.12 23.53 11.54
C ALA A 85 42.58 24.90 11.09
N GLU A 86 43.03 25.97 11.76
CA GLU A 86 42.63 27.35 11.43
C GLU A 86 42.86 27.65 9.94
N GLY A 87 41.82 28.15 9.27
CA GLY A 87 41.82 28.45 7.84
C GLY A 87 41.51 27.28 6.89
N GLN A 88 41.40 26.04 7.40
CA GLN A 88 41.11 24.84 6.58
C GLN A 88 39.65 24.37 6.64
N TRP A 89 38.78 25.11 7.34
CA TRP A 89 37.36 24.75 7.46
C TRP A 89 36.68 24.64 6.09
N LEU A 90 36.89 25.62 5.21
CA LEU A 90 36.26 25.64 3.89
C LEU A 90 36.75 24.50 3.00
N SER A 91 38.05 24.15 3.06
CA SER A 91 38.59 23.03 2.29
C SER A 91 38.09 21.69 2.80
N ALA A 92 37.93 21.50 4.11
CA ALA A 92 37.34 20.31 4.70
C ALA A 92 35.88 20.10 4.25
N VAL A 93 35.07 21.17 4.27
CA VAL A 93 33.67 21.15 3.82
C VAL A 93 33.57 20.83 2.34
N LEU A 94 34.35 21.50 1.49
CA LEU A 94 34.36 21.27 0.05
C LEU A 94 34.81 19.85 -0.30
N THR A 95 35.84 19.34 0.38
CA THR A 95 36.33 17.97 0.18
C THR A 95 35.26 16.95 0.57
N GLY A 96 34.60 17.13 1.71
CA GLY A 96 33.49 16.28 2.14
C GLY A 96 32.34 16.28 1.13
N LEU A 97 31.96 17.45 0.62
CA LEU A 97 30.91 17.58 -0.38
C LEU A 97 31.26 16.85 -1.69
N VAL A 98 32.46 17.07 -2.23
CA VAL A 98 32.92 16.44 -3.49
C VAL A 98 32.98 14.92 -3.34
N LEU A 99 33.57 14.44 -2.24
CA LEU A 99 33.62 13.00 -1.96
C LEU A 99 32.22 12.41 -1.81
N GLY A 100 31.32 13.11 -1.12
CA GLY A 100 29.93 12.68 -0.95
C GLY A 100 29.18 12.60 -2.28
N VAL A 101 29.34 13.59 -3.17
CA VAL A 101 28.75 13.59 -4.52
C VAL A 101 29.25 12.40 -5.34
N VAL A 102 30.57 12.20 -5.40
CA VAL A 102 31.19 11.12 -6.17
C VAL A 102 30.76 9.77 -5.62
N TRP A 103 30.86 9.57 -4.31
CA TRP A 103 30.51 8.32 -3.65
C TRP A 103 29.01 8.01 -3.75
N GLY A 104 28.14 8.99 -3.51
CA GLY A 104 26.69 8.84 -3.64
C GLY A 104 26.25 8.52 -5.07
N GLY A 105 26.89 9.14 -6.07
CA GLY A 105 26.69 8.82 -7.47
C GLY A 105 27.09 7.38 -7.81
N ILE A 106 28.30 6.95 -7.39
CA ILE A 106 28.80 5.58 -7.62
C ILE A 106 27.91 4.55 -6.94
N LEU A 107 27.62 4.70 -5.64
CA LEU A 107 26.78 3.76 -4.91
C LEU A 107 25.38 3.66 -5.53
N SER A 108 24.77 4.78 -5.91
CA SER A 108 23.43 4.75 -6.53
C SER A 108 23.45 4.08 -7.90
N ALA A 109 24.51 4.27 -8.69
CA ALA A 109 24.72 3.54 -9.94
C ALA A 109 24.89 2.03 -9.72
N VAL A 110 25.63 1.63 -8.67
CA VAL A 110 25.83 0.21 -8.30
C VAL A 110 24.53 -0.42 -7.80
N PHE A 111 23.83 0.20 -6.85
CA PHE A 111 22.54 -0.29 -6.35
C PHE A 111 21.49 -0.39 -7.45
N TYR A 112 21.43 0.64 -8.31
CA TYR A 112 20.57 0.60 -9.50
C TYR A 112 20.97 -0.54 -10.42
N GLY A 113 22.26 -0.72 -10.70
CA GLY A 113 22.78 -1.82 -11.53
C GLY A 113 22.45 -3.20 -10.99
N LEU A 114 22.48 -3.39 -9.66
CA LEU A 114 22.11 -4.65 -8.99
C LEU A 114 20.60 -4.91 -9.03
N GLN A 115 19.78 -3.85 -9.01
CA GLN A 115 18.32 -3.93 -9.13
C GLN A 115 17.85 -3.90 -10.59
N ARG A 116 18.77 -3.63 -11.54
CA ARG A 116 18.50 -3.56 -12.96
C ARG A 116 18.24 -4.97 -13.50
N GLY A 117 17.03 -5.19 -14.01
CA GLY A 117 16.65 -6.47 -14.60
C GLY A 117 15.21 -6.90 -14.35
N GLN A 118 14.45 -6.21 -13.48
CA GLN A 118 13.09 -6.65 -13.12
C GLN A 118 11.94 -5.71 -13.51
N ARG A 119 12.19 -4.44 -13.92
CA ARG A 119 11.15 -3.51 -14.47
C ARG A 119 11.75 -2.14 -14.88
N ASP A 120 11.58 -1.74 -16.14
CA ASP A 120 12.00 -0.41 -16.66
C ASP A 120 11.00 0.73 -16.34
N PHE A 121 10.08 0.48 -15.42
CA PHE A 121 8.95 1.36 -15.12
C PHE A 121 8.83 1.56 -13.62
N SER A 122 8.67 2.81 -13.19
CA SER A 122 8.17 3.07 -11.85
C SER A 122 6.66 2.84 -11.85
N SER A 123 6.18 2.02 -10.93
CA SER A 123 4.76 1.67 -10.85
C SER A 123 4.26 1.77 -9.43
N VAL A 124 3.07 2.33 -9.25
CA VAL A 124 2.32 2.22 -7.99
C VAL A 124 1.31 1.12 -8.15
N LYS A 125 1.30 0.15 -7.22
CA LYS A 125 0.36 -0.96 -7.21
C LYS A 125 -0.71 -0.70 -6.17
N THR A 126 -1.95 -0.94 -6.55
CA THR A 126 -3.08 -0.93 -5.63
C THR A 126 -3.98 -2.13 -5.91
N ILE A 127 -4.67 -2.61 -4.87
CA ILE A 127 -5.62 -3.70 -4.94
C ILE A 127 -7.00 -3.07 -4.78
N LEU A 128 -7.85 -3.17 -5.80
CA LEU A 128 -9.23 -2.71 -5.74
C LEU A 128 -10.16 -3.93 -5.74
N PRO A 129 -11.05 -4.08 -4.75
CA PRO A 129 -12.15 -5.03 -4.82
C PRO A 129 -13.06 -4.72 -6.01
N GLY A 130 -13.41 -5.75 -6.78
CA GLY A 130 -14.37 -5.61 -7.88
C GLY A 130 -15.82 -5.74 -7.40
N LYS A 131 -16.05 -6.53 -6.35
CA LYS A 131 -17.35 -6.75 -5.70
C LYS A 131 -17.15 -6.92 -4.19
N PHE A 132 -18.24 -6.84 -3.44
CA PHE A 132 -18.30 -7.07 -2.01
C PHE A 132 -19.26 -8.21 -1.72
N GLU A 133 -18.75 -9.29 -1.15
CA GLU A 133 -19.52 -10.45 -0.74
C GLU A 133 -19.79 -10.39 0.76
N LEU A 134 -21.04 -10.64 1.14
CA LEU A 134 -21.44 -10.75 2.54
C LEU A 134 -21.44 -12.22 2.92
N LEU A 135 -20.52 -12.61 3.79
CA LEU A 135 -20.43 -13.97 4.31
C LEU A 135 -21.08 -14.05 5.68
N VAL A 136 -21.75 -15.16 5.94
CA VAL A 136 -22.38 -15.46 7.23
C VAL A 136 -22.08 -16.89 7.63
N GLU A 137 -22.06 -17.18 8.93
CA GLU A 137 -21.99 -18.57 9.39
C GLU A 137 -23.19 -19.38 8.91
N HIS A 138 -22.93 -20.64 8.53
CA HIS A 138 -23.95 -21.54 7.97
C HIS A 138 -25.25 -21.61 8.81
N LYS A 139 -25.12 -21.59 10.14
CA LYS A 139 -26.26 -21.64 11.08
C LYS A 139 -27.22 -20.45 10.98
N HIS A 140 -26.77 -19.31 10.46
CA HIS A 140 -27.56 -18.09 10.35
C HIS A 140 -27.97 -17.74 8.91
N LEU A 141 -27.51 -18.52 7.91
CA LEU A 141 -27.77 -18.28 6.50
C LEU A 141 -29.27 -18.19 6.17
N ALA A 142 -30.06 -19.19 6.60
CA ALA A 142 -31.49 -19.25 6.28
C ALA A 142 -32.26 -18.04 6.85
N ARG A 143 -31.97 -17.66 8.10
CA ARG A 143 -32.58 -16.48 8.74
C ARG A 143 -32.14 -15.19 8.04
N GLY A 144 -30.89 -15.09 7.63
CA GLY A 144 -30.39 -13.94 6.86
C GLY A 144 -31.14 -13.78 5.55
N GLN A 145 -31.30 -14.88 4.79
CA GLN A 145 -32.03 -14.86 3.51
C GLN A 145 -33.50 -14.47 3.67
N GLU A 146 -34.16 -14.97 4.73
CA GLU A 146 -35.54 -14.61 5.04
C GLU A 146 -35.71 -13.12 5.34
N LEU A 147 -34.80 -12.54 6.15
CA LEU A 147 -34.81 -11.10 6.44
C LEU A 147 -34.55 -10.27 5.18
N LEU A 148 -33.60 -10.68 4.34
CA LEU A 148 -33.30 -9.98 3.09
C LEU A 148 -34.45 -10.04 2.08
N ALA A 149 -35.22 -11.13 2.06
CA ALA A 149 -36.41 -11.22 1.21
C ALA A 149 -37.53 -10.24 1.62
N GLN A 150 -37.55 -9.83 2.88
CA GLN A 150 -38.51 -8.85 3.41
C GLN A 150 -38.05 -7.41 3.22
N ARG A 151 -36.81 -7.19 2.81
CA ARG A 151 -36.23 -5.87 2.63
C ARG A 151 -36.80 -5.19 1.37
N PRO A 152 -37.38 -3.98 1.48
CA PRO A 152 -37.81 -3.21 0.32
C PRO A 152 -36.60 -2.82 -0.55
N GLY A 153 -36.64 -3.17 -1.84
CA GLY A 153 -35.58 -2.83 -2.82
C GLY A 153 -34.51 -3.91 -3.04
N ALA A 154 -34.70 -5.14 -2.51
CA ALA A 154 -33.76 -6.24 -2.68
C ALA A 154 -33.80 -6.85 -4.09
N GLY A 155 -33.09 -6.22 -5.02
CA GLY A 155 -32.60 -6.84 -6.24
C GLY A 155 -31.20 -7.42 -6.01
N ALA A 156 -31.02 -8.30 -5.03
CA ALA A 156 -29.77 -9.06 -4.91
C ALA A 156 -29.76 -10.07 -6.07
N THR A 157 -28.82 -9.90 -7.00
CA THR A 157 -28.60 -10.88 -8.05
C THR A 157 -28.03 -12.13 -7.41
N LEU A 158 -28.89 -13.16 -7.23
CA LEU A 158 -28.51 -14.50 -6.80
C LEU A 158 -27.70 -15.22 -7.89
#